data_AF-A0A941VI74-F1
#
_entry.id   AF-A0A941VI74-F1
#
_cell.length_a   1.000
_cell.length_b   1.000
_cell.length_c   1.000
_cell.angle_alpha   90.00
_cell.angle_beta   90.00
_cell.angle_gamma   90.00
#
_symmetry.space_group_name_H-M   'P 1'
#
loop_
_entity.id
_entity.type
_entity.pdbx_description
1 polymer ?
#
loop_
_entity_poly.entity_id
_entity_poly.type
_entity_poly.pdbx_seq_one_letter_code
_entity_poly.pdbx_strand_id
1 'polypeptide(L)'
;MRPGEVRALLWSFAYFFFLLAAYYVLRPVRDEMGIAGGVKNLPWLFTATFVVMLAAVPVFGAVVARVPRRRFIPLVYHFFVANILIFWLLLTFRIGLADTARVFFVWISVFNLFAVSVFWSFMADVYASEQGKRLFGFIAAGGSAGALLGPAIAVWLAEPIGRANLLLIAVLLLELAVLCAMRLESAAVVLQDRNAGRAAAGQRESGVGGGWIAGLVMVVRSPYLAGIALWVALLSLAGTFLYFQQASIVAALTDDPNKRTAVFAQIDLAVSLLTIVVQFLATGKLIRRYGTGPAAAFLPLVFALGFLTLALTPVLWVVIAFQAMQRAANFAISNPAREVLFTVVARAEKYKAKYVIDNVVFRGGDAASGWLFHALRGLGMELNTIALSTVPVALGWLAVALALGRAHERRTADNRPTQPEAKSTNE
;
A
#
# COMPACT_ATOMS: atom_id res chain seq x y z
N MET A 1 -21.10 21.40 -2.83
CA MET A 1 -21.35 20.22 -3.69
C MET A 1 -22.52 20.53 -4.61
N ARG A 2 -22.55 20.05 -5.86
CA ARG A 2 -23.72 20.26 -6.75
C ARG A 2 -24.79 19.19 -6.46
N PRO A 3 -26.10 19.49 -6.51
CA PRO A 3 -27.17 18.57 -6.10
C PRO A 3 -27.16 17.19 -6.80
N GLY A 4 -26.71 17.13 -8.06
CA GLY A 4 -26.60 15.88 -8.81
C GLY A 4 -25.36 15.02 -8.49
N GLU A 5 -24.37 15.56 -7.78
CA GLU A 5 -23.10 14.86 -7.48
C GLU A 5 -23.13 14.11 -6.14
N VAL A 6 -24.04 14.48 -5.23
CA VAL A 6 -24.07 13.98 -3.84
C VAL A 6 -24.35 12.49 -3.78
N ARG A 7 -25.32 12.00 -4.58
CA ARG A 7 -25.70 10.58 -4.57
C ARG A 7 -24.55 9.69 -5.05
N ALA A 8 -23.89 10.06 -6.15
CA ALA A 8 -22.71 9.34 -6.62
C ALA A 8 -21.57 9.42 -5.60
N LEU A 9 -21.35 10.57 -4.97
CA LEU A 9 -20.33 10.74 -3.93
C LEU A 9 -20.55 9.80 -2.74
N LEU A 10 -21.79 9.70 -2.23
CA LEU A 10 -22.11 8.83 -1.10
C LEU A 10 -21.94 7.35 -1.45
N TRP A 11 -22.31 6.93 -2.66
CA TRP A 11 -22.05 5.55 -3.10
C TRP A 11 -20.57 5.27 -3.29
N SER A 12 -19.77 6.23 -3.81
CA SER A 12 -18.31 6.11 -3.89
C SER A 12 -17.67 5.99 -2.50
N PHE A 13 -18.13 6.78 -1.54
CA PHE A 13 -17.71 6.71 -0.15
C PHE A 13 -18.04 5.34 0.46
N ALA A 14 -19.29 4.90 0.38
CA ALA A 14 -19.75 3.64 0.93
C ALA A 14 -19.05 2.44 0.27
N TYR A 15 -18.84 2.52 -1.05
CA TYR A 15 -18.10 1.51 -1.81
C TYR A 15 -16.67 1.37 -1.29
N PHE A 16 -15.92 2.48 -1.16
CA PHE A 16 -14.54 2.41 -0.66
C PHE A 16 -14.47 1.96 0.79
N PHE A 17 -15.44 2.42 1.60
CA PHE A 17 -15.59 2.02 2.99
C PHE A 17 -15.75 0.51 3.17
N PHE A 18 -16.73 -0.10 2.48
CA PHE A 18 -16.98 -1.53 2.61
C PHE A 18 -15.84 -2.37 2.02
N LEU A 19 -15.25 -1.93 0.90
CA LEU A 19 -14.10 -2.60 0.29
C LEU A 19 -12.89 -2.65 1.22
N LEU A 20 -12.56 -1.53 1.85
CA LEU A 20 -11.43 -1.44 2.76
C LEU A 20 -11.74 -2.13 4.09
N ALA A 21 -12.98 -2.02 4.59
CA ALA A 21 -13.40 -2.79 5.76
C ALA A 21 -13.21 -4.30 5.52
N ALA A 22 -13.63 -4.84 4.37
CA ALA A 22 -13.43 -6.25 4.02
C ALA A 22 -11.94 -6.64 4.02
N TYR A 23 -11.09 -5.84 3.38
CA TYR A 23 -9.64 -6.09 3.37
C TYR A 23 -9.03 -6.06 4.78
N TYR A 24 -9.37 -5.06 5.59
CA TYR A 24 -8.82 -4.90 6.92
C TYR A 24 -9.40 -5.88 7.95
N VAL A 25 -10.55 -6.52 7.70
CA VAL A 25 -11.00 -7.70 8.47
C VAL A 25 -10.11 -8.92 8.16
N LEU A 26 -9.75 -9.13 6.90
CA LEU A 26 -8.96 -10.28 6.46
C LEU A 26 -7.46 -10.14 6.77
N ARG A 27 -6.96 -8.92 6.91
CA ARG A 27 -5.54 -8.65 7.13
C ARG A 27 -4.99 -9.23 8.45
N PRO A 28 -5.65 -9.09 9.62
CA PRO A 28 -5.22 -9.77 10.84
C PRO A 28 -5.21 -11.30 10.69
N VAL A 29 -6.18 -11.87 9.96
CA VAL A 29 -6.25 -13.30 9.68
C VAL A 29 -5.06 -13.74 8.83
N ARG A 30 -4.69 -12.94 7.81
CA ARG A 30 -3.47 -13.17 7.02
C ARG A 30 -2.23 -13.22 7.90
N ASP A 31 -2.07 -12.23 8.76
CA ASP A 31 -0.86 -12.10 9.59
C ASP A 31 -0.71 -13.25 10.57
N GLU A 32 -1.83 -13.69 11.14
CA GLU A 32 -1.85 -14.88 11.95
C GLU A 32 -1.55 -16.15 11.14
N MET A 33 -2.13 -16.31 9.95
CA MET A 33 -1.86 -17.44 9.06
C MET A 33 -0.40 -17.51 8.61
N GLY A 34 0.26 -16.36 8.46
CA GLY A 34 1.71 -16.29 8.22
C GLY A 34 2.53 -16.92 9.35
N ILE A 35 2.09 -16.77 10.59
CA ILE A 35 2.72 -17.41 11.76
C ILE A 35 2.29 -18.87 11.89
N ALA A 36 1.03 -19.21 11.60
CA ALA A 36 0.52 -20.57 11.66
C ALA A 36 1.27 -21.53 10.71
N GLY A 37 1.71 -21.02 9.56
CA GLY A 37 2.60 -21.74 8.63
C GLY A 37 4.05 -21.88 9.12
N GLY A 38 4.38 -21.33 10.29
CA GLY A 38 5.71 -21.24 10.90
C GLY A 38 6.42 -19.93 10.53
N VAL A 39 6.88 -19.19 11.55
CA VAL A 39 7.64 -17.92 11.36
C VAL A 39 8.88 -18.11 10.47
N LYS A 40 9.51 -19.29 10.52
CA LYS A 40 10.65 -19.66 9.67
C LYS A 40 10.30 -19.73 8.17
N ASN A 41 9.02 -19.94 7.84
CA ASN A 41 8.53 -20.03 6.46
C ASN A 41 8.02 -18.69 5.91
N LEU A 42 8.00 -17.61 6.71
CA LEU A 42 7.64 -16.28 6.23
C LEU A 42 8.45 -15.85 4.98
N PRO A 43 9.79 -16.05 4.88
CA PRO A 43 10.54 -15.69 3.69
C PRO A 43 10.01 -16.34 2.40
N TRP A 44 9.56 -17.60 2.49
CA TRP A 44 8.93 -18.31 1.37
C TRP A 44 7.60 -17.67 0.98
N LEU A 45 6.79 -17.24 1.95
CA LEU A 45 5.51 -16.55 1.68
C LEU A 45 5.72 -15.22 0.97
N PHE A 46 6.74 -14.46 1.37
CA PHE A 46 7.09 -13.20 0.70
C PHE A 46 7.66 -13.45 -0.71
N THR A 47 8.46 -14.51 -0.88
CA THR A 47 8.96 -14.94 -2.20
C THR A 47 7.81 -15.34 -3.13
N ALA A 48 6.88 -16.17 -2.64
CA ALA A 48 5.69 -16.56 -3.40
C ALA A 48 4.82 -15.34 -3.73
N THR A 49 4.64 -14.43 -2.79
CA THR A 49 3.93 -13.17 -3.03
C THR A 49 4.60 -12.34 -4.12
N PHE A 50 5.92 -12.21 -4.10
CA PHE A 50 6.67 -11.50 -5.12
C PHE A 50 6.46 -12.11 -6.51
N VAL A 51 6.64 -13.43 -6.66
CA VAL A 51 6.48 -14.14 -7.93
C VAL A 51 5.05 -14.03 -8.46
N VAL A 52 4.06 -14.27 -7.59
CA VAL A 52 2.64 -14.18 -7.96
C VAL A 52 2.26 -12.75 -8.34
N MET A 53 2.73 -11.73 -7.62
CA MET A 53 2.49 -10.33 -7.95
C MET A 53 3.13 -9.93 -9.29
N LEU A 54 4.35 -10.42 -9.56
CA LEU A 54 5.04 -10.16 -10.83
C LEU A 54 4.26 -10.72 -12.03
N ALA A 55 3.57 -11.85 -11.86
CA ALA A 55 2.69 -12.44 -12.87
C ALA A 55 1.30 -11.76 -12.92
N ALA A 56 0.72 -11.46 -11.76
CA ALA A 56 -0.64 -10.95 -11.64
C ALA A 56 -0.78 -9.51 -12.17
N VAL A 57 0.23 -8.66 -11.99
CA VAL A 57 0.16 -7.24 -12.41
C VAL A 57 0.04 -7.08 -13.94
N PRO A 58 0.86 -7.75 -14.79
CA PRO A 58 0.68 -7.72 -16.24
C PRO A 58 -0.67 -8.29 -16.69
N VAL A 59 -1.10 -9.39 -16.08
CA VAL A 59 -2.41 -10.01 -16.37
C VAL A 59 -3.53 -9.03 -16.07
N PHE A 60 -3.48 -8.35 -14.92
CA PHE A 60 -4.44 -7.32 -14.56
C PHE A 60 -4.49 -6.18 -15.58
N GLY A 61 -3.32 -5.64 -15.96
CA GLY A 61 -3.23 -4.59 -16.98
C GLY A 61 -3.84 -5.02 -18.32
N ALA A 62 -3.60 -6.26 -18.74
CA ALA A 62 -4.16 -6.80 -19.98
C ALA A 62 -5.69 -7.01 -19.92
N VAL A 63 -6.21 -7.46 -18.77
CA VAL A 63 -7.65 -7.69 -18.60
C VAL A 63 -8.41 -6.37 -18.52
N VAL A 64 -7.92 -5.39 -17.75
CA VAL A 64 -8.54 -4.06 -17.62
C VAL A 64 -8.56 -3.31 -18.95
N ALA A 65 -7.59 -3.56 -19.83
CA ALA A 65 -7.55 -2.96 -21.17
C ALA A 65 -8.59 -3.57 -22.14
N ARG A 66 -9.09 -4.79 -21.87
CA ARG A 66 -9.96 -5.54 -22.80
C ARG A 66 -11.43 -5.61 -22.37
N VAL A 67 -11.70 -5.50 -21.06
CA VAL A 67 -13.05 -5.70 -20.52
C VAL A 67 -13.67 -4.37 -20.11
N PRO A 68 -14.90 -4.03 -20.56
CA PRO A 68 -15.63 -2.88 -20.06
C PRO A 68 -15.79 -2.94 -18.54
N ARG A 69 -15.30 -1.90 -17.84
CA ARG A 69 -15.18 -1.87 -16.38
C ARG A 69 -16.51 -2.10 -15.65
N ARG A 70 -17.63 -1.70 -16.27
CA ARG A 70 -19.01 -2.01 -15.88
C ARG A 70 -19.26 -3.47 -15.48
N ARG A 71 -18.82 -4.41 -16.32
CA ARG A 71 -18.99 -5.85 -16.09
C ARG A 71 -17.84 -6.43 -15.29
N PHE A 72 -16.67 -5.80 -15.39
CA PHE A 72 -15.46 -6.28 -14.73
C PHE A 72 -15.54 -6.19 -13.20
N ILE A 73 -16.06 -5.09 -12.64
CA ILE A 73 -16.05 -4.87 -11.19
C ILE A 73 -16.86 -5.93 -10.43
N PRO A 74 -18.17 -6.16 -10.74
CA PRO A 74 -18.93 -7.18 -10.02
C PRO A 74 -18.36 -8.57 -10.23
N LEU A 75 -17.93 -8.90 -11.46
CA LEU A 75 -17.35 -10.21 -11.77
C LEU A 75 -16.11 -10.52 -10.93
N VAL A 76 -15.17 -9.56 -10.84
CA VAL A 76 -13.94 -9.73 -10.07
C VAL A 76 -14.21 -9.83 -8.57
N TYR A 77 -15.15 -9.05 -8.05
CA TYR A 77 -15.50 -9.12 -6.63
C TYR A 77 -16.27 -10.38 -6.28
N HIS A 78 -17.21 -10.84 -7.10
CA HIS A 78 -17.85 -12.14 -6.89
C HIS A 78 -16.85 -13.29 -7.03
N PHE A 79 -15.86 -13.19 -7.92
CA PHE A 79 -14.73 -14.12 -7.95
C PHE A 79 -14.01 -14.14 -6.59
N PHE A 80 -13.63 -12.98 -6.04
CA PHE A 80 -13.00 -12.92 -4.73
C PHE A 80 -13.91 -13.42 -3.59
N VAL A 81 -15.21 -13.13 -3.63
CA VAL A 81 -16.20 -13.68 -2.68
C VAL A 81 -16.20 -15.21 -2.74
N ALA A 82 -16.28 -15.81 -3.93
CA ALA A 82 -16.22 -17.25 -4.11
C ALA A 82 -14.92 -17.85 -3.55
N ASN A 83 -13.79 -17.19 -3.77
CA ASN A 83 -12.50 -17.61 -3.18
C ASN A 83 -12.53 -17.54 -1.65
N ILE A 84 -13.06 -16.46 -1.05
CA ILE A 84 -13.18 -16.33 0.41
C ILE A 84 -14.06 -17.45 0.98
N LEU A 85 -15.16 -17.79 0.31
CA LEU A 85 -16.02 -18.92 0.70
C LEU A 85 -15.28 -20.26 0.63
N ILE A 86 -14.47 -20.48 -0.40
CA ILE A 86 -13.61 -21.68 -0.51
C ILE A 86 -12.62 -21.72 0.67
N PHE A 87 -11.93 -20.62 0.96
CA PHE A 87 -11.04 -20.57 2.13
C PHE A 87 -11.78 -20.82 3.43
N TRP A 88 -12.98 -20.27 3.59
CA TRP A 88 -13.83 -20.51 4.76
C TRP A 88 -14.18 -21.99 4.91
N LEU A 89 -14.59 -22.66 3.82
CA LEU A 89 -14.87 -24.11 3.82
C LEU A 89 -13.61 -24.91 4.18
N LEU A 90 -12.47 -24.63 3.56
CA LEU A 90 -11.20 -25.31 3.83
C LEU A 90 -10.77 -25.17 5.30
N LEU A 91 -10.92 -23.99 5.89
CA LEU A 91 -10.60 -23.75 7.30
C LEU A 91 -11.60 -24.42 8.25
N THR A 92 -12.89 -24.38 7.91
CA THR A 92 -13.97 -24.97 8.71
C THR A 92 -13.83 -26.49 8.77
N PHE A 93 -13.57 -27.13 7.63
CA PHE A 93 -13.34 -28.58 7.54
C PHE A 93 -11.89 -28.99 7.87
N ARG A 94 -11.03 -28.03 8.24
CA ARG A 94 -9.62 -28.26 8.58
C ARG A 94 -8.82 -28.99 7.50
N ILE A 95 -9.15 -28.76 6.23
CA ILE A 95 -8.49 -29.37 5.08
C ILE A 95 -7.18 -28.62 4.79
N GLY A 96 -6.05 -29.31 4.92
CA GLY A 96 -4.74 -28.78 4.55
C GLY A 96 -4.42 -27.44 5.23
N LEU A 97 -4.70 -27.28 6.54
CA LEU A 97 -4.66 -26.00 7.25
C LEU A 97 -3.38 -25.18 6.98
N ALA A 98 -2.21 -25.82 6.95
CA ALA A 98 -0.94 -25.14 6.68
C ALA A 98 -0.86 -24.60 5.24
N ASP A 99 -1.26 -25.39 4.25
CA ASP A 99 -1.22 -24.99 2.84
C ASP A 99 -2.31 -23.97 2.53
N THR A 100 -3.51 -24.14 3.09
CA THR A 100 -4.60 -23.17 3.04
C THR A 100 -4.15 -21.82 3.60
N ALA A 101 -3.47 -21.79 4.76
CA ALA A 101 -2.92 -20.57 5.35
C ALA A 101 -1.85 -19.89 4.46
N ARG A 102 -0.94 -20.68 3.86
CA ARG A 102 0.10 -20.17 2.95
C ARG A 102 -0.50 -19.58 1.67
N VAL A 103 -1.45 -20.29 1.05
CA VAL A 103 -2.14 -19.83 -0.15
C VAL A 103 -2.98 -18.59 0.16
N PHE A 104 -3.69 -18.55 1.28
CA PHE A 104 -4.45 -17.38 1.71
C PHE A 104 -3.55 -16.16 1.91
N PHE A 105 -2.36 -16.34 2.50
CA PHE A 105 -1.39 -15.27 2.71
C PHE A 105 -0.97 -14.58 1.40
N VAL A 106 -0.69 -15.38 0.37
CA VAL A 106 -0.33 -14.87 -0.96
C VAL A 106 -1.56 -14.26 -1.65
N TRP A 107 -2.71 -14.95 -1.58
CA TRP A 107 -3.96 -14.54 -2.21
C TRP A 107 -4.44 -13.17 -1.72
N ILE A 108 -4.38 -12.87 -0.42
CA ILE A 108 -4.84 -11.58 0.10
C ILE A 108 -3.98 -10.41 -0.41
N SER A 109 -2.70 -10.66 -0.69
CA SER A 109 -1.81 -9.64 -1.26
C SER A 109 -2.22 -9.29 -2.69
N VAL A 110 -2.66 -10.29 -3.46
CA VAL A 110 -3.24 -10.11 -4.80
C VAL A 110 -4.59 -9.41 -4.70
N PHE A 111 -5.48 -9.87 -3.81
CA PHE A 111 -6.78 -9.25 -3.57
C PHE A 111 -6.65 -7.75 -3.27
N ASN A 112 -5.75 -7.36 -2.36
CA ASN A 112 -5.54 -5.96 -2.00
C ASN A 112 -5.13 -5.10 -3.21
N LEU A 113 -4.17 -5.59 -4.00
CA LEU A 113 -3.74 -4.89 -5.23
C LEU A 113 -4.92 -4.68 -6.18
N PHE A 114 -5.70 -5.73 -6.43
CA PHE A 114 -6.83 -5.69 -7.34
C PHE A 114 -7.93 -4.77 -6.82
N ALA A 115 -8.35 -4.95 -5.56
CA ALA A 115 -9.39 -4.16 -4.93
C ALA A 115 -9.10 -2.64 -5.05
N VAL A 116 -7.92 -2.21 -4.62
CA VAL A 116 -7.55 -0.79 -4.65
C VAL A 116 -7.42 -0.28 -6.09
N SER A 117 -6.80 -1.05 -6.98
CA SER A 117 -6.58 -0.62 -8.37
C SER A 117 -7.89 -0.51 -9.14
N VAL A 118 -8.80 -1.48 -8.99
CA VAL A 118 -10.12 -1.49 -9.61
C VAL A 118 -10.97 -0.35 -9.09
N PHE A 119 -10.95 -0.09 -7.79
CA PHE A 119 -11.64 1.04 -7.17
C PHE A 119 -11.23 2.39 -7.79
N TRP A 120 -9.93 2.72 -7.77
CA TRP A 120 -9.45 4.01 -8.26
C TRP A 120 -9.59 4.16 -9.77
N SER A 121 -9.45 3.05 -10.49
CA SER A 121 -9.76 2.98 -11.92
C SER A 121 -11.22 3.38 -12.18
N PHE A 122 -12.16 2.83 -11.42
CA PHE A 122 -13.58 3.18 -11.55
C PHE A 122 -13.87 4.64 -11.18
N MET A 123 -13.25 5.16 -10.11
CA MET A 123 -13.41 6.57 -9.73
C MET A 123 -12.93 7.53 -10.84
N ALA A 124 -11.82 7.18 -11.52
CA ALA A 124 -11.29 7.98 -12.61
C ALA A 124 -12.22 8.01 -13.84
N ASP A 125 -13.03 6.97 -14.05
CA ASP A 125 -13.98 6.92 -15.17
C ASP A 125 -15.32 7.62 -14.86
N VAL A 126 -15.72 7.64 -13.58
CA VAL A 126 -16.98 8.25 -13.13
C VAL A 126 -16.86 9.76 -12.99
N TYR A 127 -15.73 10.26 -12.48
CA TYR A 127 -15.56 11.68 -12.16
C TYR A 127 -14.66 12.40 -13.16
N ALA A 128 -15.09 13.59 -13.61
CA ALA A 128 -14.23 14.46 -14.41
C ALA A 128 -13.06 15.02 -13.56
N SER A 129 -11.97 15.43 -14.21
CA SER A 129 -10.75 15.93 -13.54
C SER A 129 -11.00 17.07 -12.55
N GLU A 130 -11.93 17.98 -12.84
CA GLU A 130 -12.32 19.07 -11.92
C GLU A 130 -13.06 18.56 -10.69
N GLN A 131 -13.94 17.56 -10.86
CA GLN A 131 -14.67 16.93 -9.76
C GLN A 131 -13.70 16.13 -8.87
N GLY A 132 -12.74 15.43 -9.47
CA GLY A 132 -11.73 14.64 -8.76
C GLY A 132 -10.95 15.47 -7.74
N LYS A 133 -10.50 16.67 -8.11
CA LYS A 133 -9.75 17.58 -7.20
C LYS A 133 -10.52 17.94 -5.92
N ARG A 134 -11.86 17.99 -5.99
CA ARG A 134 -12.71 18.38 -4.86
C ARG A 134 -13.28 17.20 -4.08
N LEU A 135 -13.59 16.10 -4.77
CA LEU A 135 -14.38 14.99 -4.22
C LEU A 135 -13.52 13.81 -3.74
N PHE A 136 -12.32 13.60 -4.31
CA PHE A 136 -11.49 12.44 -3.98
C PHE A 136 -11.03 12.43 -2.52
N GLY A 137 -10.87 13.59 -1.89
CA GLY A 137 -10.57 13.67 -0.46
C GLY A 137 -11.69 13.10 0.41
N PHE A 138 -12.95 13.42 0.09
CA PHE A 138 -14.11 12.86 0.80
C PHE A 138 -14.26 11.36 0.52
N ILE A 139 -14.08 10.92 -0.73
CA ILE A 139 -14.12 9.50 -1.10
C ILE A 139 -13.03 8.73 -0.34
N ALA A 140 -11.79 9.25 -0.30
CA ALA A 140 -10.68 8.65 0.40
C ALA A 140 -10.93 8.51 1.91
N ALA A 141 -11.67 9.45 2.52
CA ALA A 141 -12.08 9.36 3.91
C ALA A 141 -12.95 8.11 4.20
N GLY A 142 -13.73 7.65 3.22
CA GLY A 142 -14.47 6.38 3.30
C GLY A 142 -13.54 5.19 3.47
N GLY A 143 -12.43 5.15 2.73
CA GLY A 143 -11.41 4.11 2.87
C GLY A 143 -10.73 4.13 4.24
N SER A 144 -10.43 5.31 4.77
CA SER A 144 -9.88 5.45 6.13
C SER A 144 -10.87 4.98 7.21
N ALA A 145 -12.15 5.30 7.06
CA ALA A 145 -13.19 4.81 7.97
C ALA A 145 -13.37 3.29 7.88
N GLY A 146 -13.28 2.71 6.68
CA GLY A 146 -13.28 1.26 6.48
C GLY A 146 -12.05 0.58 7.10
N ALA A 147 -10.87 1.20 6.98
CA ALA A 147 -9.63 0.74 7.59
C ALA A 147 -9.63 0.80 9.13
N LEU A 148 -10.49 1.62 9.73
CA LEU A 148 -10.76 1.60 11.17
C LEU A 148 -11.81 0.53 11.55
N LEU A 149 -12.89 0.43 10.78
CA LEU A 149 -13.97 -0.50 11.07
C LEU A 149 -13.49 -1.95 10.94
N GLY A 150 -12.70 -2.29 9.92
CA GLY A 150 -12.27 -3.66 9.67
C GLY A 150 -11.53 -4.31 10.85
N PRO A 151 -10.45 -3.69 11.36
CA PRO A 151 -9.74 -4.21 12.53
C PRO A 151 -10.61 -4.15 13.79
N ALA A 152 -11.47 -3.13 13.94
CA ALA A 152 -12.43 -3.11 15.06
C ALA A 152 -13.34 -4.34 15.05
N ILE A 153 -13.96 -4.68 13.92
CA ILE A 153 -14.76 -5.91 13.79
C ILE A 153 -13.92 -7.13 14.16
N ALA A 154 -12.69 -7.24 13.66
CA ALA A 154 -11.82 -8.36 13.96
C ALA A 154 -11.44 -8.45 15.44
N VAL A 155 -11.20 -7.34 16.15
CA VAL A 155 -10.94 -7.34 17.60
C VAL A 155 -12.10 -7.93 18.38
N TRP A 156 -13.34 -7.54 18.06
CA TRP A 156 -14.52 -7.97 18.80
C TRP A 156 -14.98 -9.37 18.44
N LEU A 157 -14.71 -9.84 17.21
CA LEU A 157 -15.26 -11.09 16.69
C LEU A 157 -14.24 -12.21 16.48
N ALA A 158 -12.94 -11.94 16.45
CA ALA A 158 -11.92 -12.99 16.23
C ALA A 158 -11.98 -14.11 17.27
N GLU A 159 -12.18 -13.78 18.55
CA GLU A 159 -12.29 -14.77 19.63
C GLU A 159 -13.66 -15.46 19.70
N PRO A 160 -14.81 -14.75 19.74
CA PRO A 160 -16.10 -15.41 19.98
C PRO A 160 -16.61 -16.24 18.80
N ILE A 161 -16.38 -15.81 17.55
CA ILE A 161 -16.83 -16.57 16.37
C ILE A 161 -15.68 -17.29 15.66
N GLY A 162 -14.42 -17.02 16.03
CA GLY A 162 -13.24 -17.64 15.44
C GLY A 162 -12.76 -16.97 14.14
N ARG A 163 -11.45 -17.08 13.88
CA ARG A 163 -10.79 -16.47 12.70
C ARG A 163 -11.39 -16.89 11.36
N ALA A 164 -11.90 -18.12 11.25
CA ALA A 164 -12.51 -18.60 10.02
C ALA A 164 -13.80 -17.83 9.71
N ASN A 165 -14.67 -17.61 10.70
CA ASN A 165 -15.95 -16.95 10.47
C ASN A 165 -15.82 -15.44 10.19
N LEU A 166 -14.68 -14.82 10.49
CA LEU A 166 -14.37 -13.47 10.01
C LEU A 166 -14.35 -13.38 8.47
N LEU A 167 -14.04 -14.48 7.76
CA LEU A 167 -14.10 -14.52 6.30
C LEU A 167 -15.54 -14.30 5.79
N LEU A 168 -16.56 -14.81 6.49
CA LEU A 168 -17.96 -14.58 6.13
C LEU A 168 -18.36 -13.10 6.30
N ILE A 169 -17.80 -12.42 7.30
CA ILE A 169 -18.01 -10.97 7.46
C ILE A 169 -17.35 -10.22 6.31
N ALA A 170 -16.15 -10.60 5.91
CA ALA A 170 -15.50 -10.02 4.74
C ALA A 170 -16.30 -10.26 3.45
N VAL A 171 -16.93 -11.44 3.28
CA VAL A 171 -17.87 -11.72 2.18
C VAL A 171 -19.04 -10.75 2.22
N LEU A 172 -19.70 -10.58 3.37
CA LEU A 172 -20.82 -9.66 3.51
C LEU A 172 -20.42 -8.21 3.16
N LEU A 173 -19.29 -7.74 3.69
CA LEU A 173 -18.77 -6.41 3.39
C LEU A 173 -18.43 -6.25 1.91
N LEU A 174 -17.84 -7.27 1.28
CA LEU A 174 -17.48 -7.22 -0.14
C LEU A 174 -18.73 -7.25 -1.04
N GLU A 175 -19.76 -8.01 -0.69
CA GLU A 175 -21.06 -7.98 -1.38
C GLU A 175 -21.77 -6.62 -1.23
N LEU A 176 -21.71 -6.00 -0.04
CA LEU A 176 -22.17 -4.61 0.14
C LEU A 176 -21.37 -3.63 -0.72
N ALA A 177 -20.07 -3.84 -0.89
CA ALA A 177 -19.24 -3.04 -1.78
C ALA A 177 -19.66 -3.21 -3.26
N VAL A 178 -19.98 -4.43 -3.70
CA VAL A 178 -20.53 -4.71 -5.05
C VAL A 178 -21.86 -3.99 -5.26
N LEU A 179 -22.77 -4.07 -4.29
CA LEU A 179 -24.05 -3.37 -4.34
C LEU A 179 -23.85 -1.85 -4.46
N CYS A 180 -22.91 -1.28 -3.69
CA CYS A 180 -22.57 0.13 -3.79
C CYS A 180 -22.00 0.49 -5.17
N ALA A 181 -21.13 -0.35 -5.73
CA ALA A 181 -20.56 -0.13 -7.06
C ALA A 181 -21.62 -0.17 -8.17
N MET A 182 -22.56 -1.12 -8.11
CA MET A 182 -23.69 -1.21 -9.05
C MET A 182 -24.62 0.01 -8.93
N ARG A 183 -24.94 0.44 -7.71
CA ARG A 183 -25.78 1.63 -7.48
C ARG A 183 -25.06 2.92 -7.90
N LEU A 184 -23.76 3.01 -7.68
CA LEU A 184 -22.93 4.11 -8.17
C LEU A 184 -22.98 4.19 -9.69
N GLU A 185 -22.85 3.06 -10.38
CA GLU A 185 -22.93 3.03 -11.84
C GLU A 185 -24.26 3.59 -12.35
N SER A 186 -25.38 3.16 -11.78
CA SER A 186 -26.70 3.67 -12.15
C SER A 186 -26.83 5.19 -11.93
N ALA A 187 -26.18 5.73 -10.89
CA ALA A 187 -26.12 7.16 -10.62
C ALA A 187 -25.11 7.91 -11.53
N ALA A 188 -24.06 7.21 -11.98
CA ALA A 188 -23.00 7.75 -12.83
C ALA A 188 -23.44 7.88 -14.29
N VAL A 189 -24.30 7.00 -14.80
CA VAL A 189 -24.89 7.13 -16.15
C VAL A 189 -25.58 8.49 -16.31
N VAL A 190 -26.31 8.95 -15.30
CA VAL A 190 -26.98 10.27 -15.26
C VAL A 190 -25.98 11.44 -15.26
N LEU A 191 -24.78 11.24 -14.74
CA LEU A 191 -23.68 12.22 -14.76
C LEU A 191 -22.90 12.19 -16.08
N GLN A 192 -22.74 11.02 -16.68
CA GLN A 192 -22.02 10.82 -17.94
C GLN A 192 -22.84 11.31 -19.14
N ASP A 193 -24.17 11.17 -19.17
CA ASP A 193 -25.02 11.75 -20.23
C ASP A 193 -24.90 13.29 -20.31
N ARG A 194 -24.59 13.96 -19.19
CA ARG A 194 -24.33 15.41 -19.16
C ARG A 194 -22.91 15.80 -19.59
N ASN A 195 -21.96 14.85 -19.52
CA ASN A 195 -20.54 15.03 -19.85
C ASN A 195 -20.15 14.43 -21.22
N ALA A 196 -21.02 13.62 -21.82
CA ALA A 196 -20.80 12.91 -23.09
C ALA A 196 -20.53 13.86 -24.28
N GLY A 197 -21.00 15.11 -24.20
CA GLY A 197 -20.69 16.15 -25.21
C GLY A 197 -19.23 16.65 -25.22
N ARG A 198 -18.38 16.27 -24.25
CA ARG A 198 -16.96 16.72 -24.16
C ARG A 198 -15.93 15.59 -24.15
N ALA A 199 -16.32 14.34 -23.90
CA ALA A 199 -15.39 13.23 -23.69
C ALA A 199 -14.90 12.53 -24.97
N ALA A 200 -15.54 12.79 -26.12
CA ALA A 200 -15.19 12.18 -27.41
C ALA A 200 -13.80 12.58 -27.96
N ALA A 201 -13.13 13.58 -27.37
CA ALA A 201 -11.83 14.06 -27.83
C ALA A 201 -10.61 13.54 -27.02
N GLY A 202 -10.80 12.84 -25.89
CA GLY A 202 -9.70 12.51 -24.96
C GLY A 202 -9.23 11.06 -24.96
N GLN A 203 -10.00 10.12 -25.52
CA GLN A 203 -9.74 8.68 -25.39
C GLN A 203 -8.85 8.14 -26.52
N ARG A 204 -7.63 8.64 -26.58
CA ARG A 204 -6.48 7.92 -27.14
C ARG A 204 -5.23 8.21 -26.32
N GLU A 205 -5.29 8.01 -25.00
CA GLU A 205 -4.05 7.81 -24.25
C GLU A 205 -3.54 6.39 -24.53
N SER A 206 -2.76 6.35 -25.61
CA SER A 206 -1.86 5.29 -26.04
C SER A 206 -1.35 4.44 -24.89
N GLY A 207 -1.60 3.14 -24.95
CA GLY A 207 -0.92 2.16 -24.11
C GLY A 207 0.58 2.38 -24.20
N VAL A 208 1.21 2.63 -23.05
CA VAL A 208 2.67 2.74 -22.98
C VAL A 208 3.24 1.35 -23.21
N GLY A 209 3.56 1.08 -24.48
CA GLY A 209 4.32 -0.08 -24.90
C GLY A 209 5.74 -0.03 -24.35
N GLY A 210 6.12 -1.10 -23.67
CA GLY A 210 7.49 -1.37 -23.26
C GLY A 210 7.54 -2.37 -22.13
N GLY A 211 8.25 -3.48 -22.35
CA GLY A 211 8.44 -4.49 -21.32
C GLY A 211 9.09 -3.90 -20.06
N TRP A 212 8.71 -4.42 -18.90
CA TRP A 212 9.28 -4.09 -17.59
C TRP A 212 10.82 -4.20 -17.56
N ILE A 213 11.41 -5.03 -18.43
CA ILE A 213 12.86 -5.18 -18.64
C ILE A 213 13.52 -3.85 -19.06
N ALA A 214 12.86 -3.05 -19.92
CA ALA A 214 13.39 -1.75 -20.34
C ALA A 214 13.43 -0.76 -19.16
N GLY A 215 12.47 -0.84 -18.24
CA GLY A 215 12.48 -0.07 -17.00
C GLY A 215 13.64 -0.45 -16.08
N LEU A 216 14.01 -1.73 -16.04
CA LEU A 216 15.12 -2.23 -15.20
C LEU A 216 16.47 -1.71 -15.70
N VAL A 217 16.69 -1.72 -17.02
CA VAL A 217 17.89 -1.12 -17.64
C VAL A 217 17.97 0.39 -17.36
N MET A 218 16.84 1.11 -17.41
CA MET A 218 16.81 2.54 -17.08
C MET A 218 17.20 2.83 -15.62
N VAL A 219 16.74 2.00 -14.68
CA VAL A 219 17.08 2.14 -13.26
C VAL A 219 18.58 1.93 -13.03
N VAL A 220 19.18 0.91 -13.67
CA VAL A 220 20.61 0.61 -13.51
C VAL A 220 21.51 1.67 -14.16
N ARG A 221 21.11 2.24 -15.29
CA ARG A 221 21.92 3.25 -16.02
C ARG A 221 21.85 4.65 -15.41
N SER A 222 20.80 4.98 -14.69
CA SER A 222 20.62 6.32 -14.12
C SER A 222 20.97 6.33 -12.62
N PRO A 223 22.03 7.02 -12.18
CA PRO A 223 22.42 7.05 -10.77
C PRO A 223 21.31 7.66 -9.88
N TYR A 224 20.47 8.54 -10.44
CA TYR A 224 19.33 9.10 -9.74
C TYR A 224 18.20 8.07 -9.55
N LEU A 225 17.84 7.31 -10.59
CA LEU A 225 16.83 6.26 -10.49
C LEU A 225 17.32 5.09 -9.61
N ALA A 226 18.60 4.74 -9.69
CA ALA A 226 19.24 3.78 -8.80
C ALA A 226 19.17 4.23 -7.33
N GLY A 227 19.38 5.53 -7.07
CA GLY A 227 19.22 6.10 -5.72
C GLY A 227 17.78 5.98 -5.22
N ILE A 228 16.77 6.26 -6.05
CA ILE A 228 15.36 6.07 -5.69
C ILE A 228 15.05 4.58 -5.44
N ALA A 229 15.56 3.69 -6.29
CA ALA A 229 15.42 2.25 -6.11
C ALA A 229 16.05 1.77 -4.79
N LEU A 230 17.25 2.27 -4.45
CA LEU A 230 17.90 1.99 -3.17
C LEU A 230 17.08 2.50 -1.99
N TRP A 231 16.53 3.72 -2.08
CA TRP A 231 15.64 4.27 -1.05
C TRP A 231 14.41 3.38 -0.83
N VAL A 232 13.80 2.86 -1.90
CA VAL A 232 12.64 1.95 -1.83
C VAL A 232 13.05 0.57 -1.30
N ALA A 233 14.22 0.06 -1.69
CA ALA A 233 14.75 -1.21 -1.18
C ALA A 233 15.03 -1.14 0.33
N LEU A 234 15.59 -0.02 0.82
CA LEU A 234 15.84 0.21 2.24
C LEU A 234 14.54 0.38 3.03
N LEU A 235 13.54 1.06 2.46
CA LEU A 235 12.19 1.11 3.03
C LEU A 235 11.59 -0.29 3.19
N SER A 236 11.69 -1.12 2.14
CA SER A 236 11.20 -2.49 2.14
C SER A 236 11.94 -3.36 3.16
N LEU A 237 13.26 -3.25 3.26
CA LEU A 237 14.07 -3.95 4.26
C LEU A 237 13.65 -3.60 5.68
N ALA A 238 13.62 -2.30 5.99
CA ALA A 238 13.24 -1.81 7.30
C ALA A 238 11.80 -2.21 7.65
N GLY A 239 10.86 -2.11 6.70
CA GLY A 239 9.47 -2.53 6.88
C GLY A 239 9.32 -4.03 7.12
N THR A 240 10.07 -4.85 6.37
CA THR A 240 10.04 -6.31 6.49
C THR A 240 10.62 -6.77 7.82
N PHE A 241 11.72 -6.18 8.27
CA PHE A 241 12.33 -6.50 9.56
C PHE A 241 11.39 -6.17 10.73
N LEU A 242 10.74 -5.00 10.68
CA LEU A 242 9.73 -4.62 11.66
C LEU A 242 8.55 -5.61 11.67
N TYR A 243 8.07 -6.04 10.49
CA TYR A 243 7.02 -7.05 10.37
C TYR A 243 7.43 -8.39 11.00
N PHE A 244 8.64 -8.87 10.74
CA PHE A 244 9.13 -10.15 11.26
C PHE A 244 9.33 -10.09 12.78
N GLN A 245 9.79 -8.96 13.31
CA GLN A 245 9.88 -8.73 14.75
C GLN A 245 8.51 -8.68 15.41
N GLN A 246 7.55 -7.97 14.81
CA GLN A 246 6.15 -7.99 15.26
C GLN A 246 5.60 -9.42 15.27
N ALA A 247 5.76 -10.16 14.16
CA ALA A 247 5.25 -11.51 14.05
C ALA A 247 5.87 -12.44 15.11
N SER A 248 7.16 -12.28 15.41
CA SER A 248 7.85 -13.05 16.45
C SER A 248 7.36 -12.68 17.86
N ILE A 249 7.14 -11.40 18.14
CA ILE A 249 6.60 -10.93 19.44
C ILE A 249 5.18 -11.46 19.63
N VAL A 250 4.31 -11.35 18.62
CA VAL A 250 2.93 -11.86 18.70
C VAL A 250 2.88 -13.38 18.82
N ALA A 251 3.75 -14.10 18.10
CA ALA A 251 3.86 -15.55 18.20
C ALA A 251 4.28 -16.02 19.60
N ALA A 252 5.06 -15.22 20.34
CA ALA A 252 5.48 -15.53 21.70
C ALA A 252 4.42 -15.24 22.78
N LEU A 253 3.39 -14.45 22.47
CA LEU A 253 2.34 -14.07 23.44
C LEU A 253 1.29 -15.18 23.64
N THR A 254 0.96 -15.93 22.58
CA THR A 254 -0.09 -16.96 22.64
C THR A 254 0.00 -17.94 21.48
N ASP A 255 -0.28 -19.20 21.78
CA ASP A 255 -0.40 -20.27 20.78
C ASP A 255 -1.79 -20.33 20.12
N ASP A 256 -2.79 -19.62 20.66
CA ASP A 256 -4.16 -19.62 20.15
C ASP A 256 -4.29 -18.77 18.87
N PRO A 257 -4.63 -19.37 17.70
CA PRO A 257 -4.84 -18.64 16.45
C PRO A 257 -5.87 -17.51 16.52
N ASN A 258 -6.94 -17.68 17.29
CA ASN A 258 -8.00 -16.67 17.38
C ASN A 258 -7.50 -15.46 18.18
N LYS A 259 -6.77 -15.69 19.28
CA LYS A 259 -6.14 -14.62 20.07
C LYS A 259 -5.05 -13.91 19.29
N ARG A 260 -4.20 -14.64 18.54
CA ARG A 260 -3.21 -13.99 17.65
C ARG A 260 -3.89 -13.09 16.63
N THR A 261 -4.98 -13.54 16.02
CA THR A 261 -5.78 -12.74 15.09
C THR A 261 -6.32 -11.48 15.77
N ALA A 262 -6.87 -11.60 16.98
CA ALA A 262 -7.35 -10.47 17.77
C ALA A 262 -6.22 -9.48 18.10
N VAL A 263 -5.04 -9.97 18.49
CA VAL A 263 -3.85 -9.13 18.76
C VAL A 263 -3.41 -8.38 17.51
N PHE A 264 -3.32 -9.03 16.34
CA PHE A 264 -3.05 -8.33 15.08
C PHE A 264 -4.10 -7.27 14.75
N ALA A 265 -5.38 -7.58 15.00
CA ALA A 265 -6.46 -6.63 14.81
C ALA A 265 -6.35 -5.43 15.76
N GLN A 266 -5.96 -5.64 17.02
CA GLN A 266 -5.70 -4.56 17.98
C GLN A 266 -4.54 -3.68 17.53
N ILE A 267 -3.44 -4.28 17.06
CA ILE A 267 -2.30 -3.54 16.49
C ILE A 267 -2.76 -2.69 15.31
N ASP A 268 -3.47 -3.29 14.35
CA ASP A 268 -3.93 -2.58 13.16
C ASP A 268 -4.93 -1.46 13.50
N LEU A 269 -5.83 -1.67 14.48
CA LEU A 269 -6.76 -0.66 14.97
C LEU A 269 -6.02 0.51 15.62
N ALA A 270 -5.12 0.22 16.56
CA ALA A 270 -4.33 1.22 17.26
C ALA A 270 -3.45 2.02 16.30
N VAL A 271 -2.78 1.33 15.37
CA VAL A 271 -1.97 1.95 14.32
C VAL A 271 -2.82 2.85 13.43
N SER A 272 -4.01 2.41 13.02
CA SER A 272 -4.89 3.20 12.16
C SER A 272 -5.43 4.45 12.88
N LEU A 273 -5.83 4.31 14.14
CA LEU A 273 -6.28 5.43 14.97
C LEU A 273 -5.16 6.45 15.20
N LEU A 274 -4.00 6.00 15.65
CA LEU A 274 -2.84 6.85 15.88
C LEU A 274 -2.36 7.50 14.58
N THR A 275 -2.42 6.79 13.45
CA THR A 275 -2.09 7.34 12.14
C THR A 275 -3.01 8.52 11.80
N ILE A 276 -4.32 8.40 12.02
CA ILE A 276 -5.28 9.50 11.78
C ILE A 276 -4.99 10.70 12.69
N VAL A 277 -4.71 10.46 13.98
CA VAL A 277 -4.34 11.52 14.93
C VAL A 277 -3.08 12.25 14.45
N VAL A 278 -2.03 11.51 14.12
CA VAL A 278 -0.77 12.09 13.63
C VAL A 278 -1.00 12.80 12.29
N GLN A 279 -1.81 12.25 11.38
CA GLN A 279 -2.12 12.88 10.11
C GLN A 279 -2.84 14.21 10.29
N PHE A 280 -3.83 14.28 11.18
CA PHE A 280 -4.58 15.51 11.46
C PHE A 280 -3.67 16.59 12.08
N LEU A 281 -2.79 16.20 13.01
CA LEU A 281 -1.91 17.15 13.72
C LEU A 281 -0.70 17.59 12.90
N ALA A 282 -0.09 16.70 12.11
CA ALA A 282 1.22 16.91 11.49
C ALA A 282 1.16 17.26 9.99
N THR A 283 0.24 16.68 9.21
CA THR A 283 0.29 16.76 7.73
C THR A 283 0.17 18.19 7.22
N GLY A 284 -0.68 19.02 7.85
CA GLY A 284 -0.87 20.42 7.43
C GLY A 284 0.31 21.35 7.74
N LYS A 285 1.11 21.05 8.78
CA LYS A 285 2.21 21.92 9.23
C LYS A 285 3.56 21.54 8.61
N LEU A 286 3.77 20.25 8.32
CA LEU A 286 5.10 19.76 7.95
C LEU A 286 5.46 20.03 6.48
N ILE A 287 4.50 19.87 5.55
CA ILE A 287 4.74 20.08 4.11
C ILE A 287 5.05 21.55 3.79
N ARG A 288 4.44 22.50 4.51
CA ARG A 288 4.65 23.95 4.31
C ARG A 288 6.02 24.45 4.80
N ARG A 289 6.75 23.70 5.63
CA ARG A 289 7.92 24.21 6.36
C ARG A 289 9.27 23.65 5.91
N TYR A 290 9.35 22.44 5.34
CA TYR A 290 10.63 21.71 5.27
C TYR A 290 11.14 21.31 3.88
N GLY A 291 10.45 21.64 2.78
CA GLY A 291 10.91 21.26 1.42
C GLY A 291 10.91 19.74 1.17
N THR A 292 11.42 19.31 0.02
CA THR A 292 11.33 17.90 -0.44
C THR A 292 12.43 16.99 0.12
N GLY A 293 13.64 17.51 0.37
CA GLY A 293 14.78 16.74 0.91
C GLY A 293 14.63 16.33 2.38
N PRO A 294 14.46 17.26 3.32
CA PRO A 294 14.21 16.94 4.74
C PRO A 294 12.93 16.13 4.98
N ALA A 295 11.92 16.30 4.13
CA ALA A 295 10.71 15.47 4.14
C ALA A 295 11.02 13.98 3.84
N ALA A 296 11.83 13.70 2.81
CA ALA A 296 12.24 12.32 2.50
C ALA A 296 13.11 11.68 3.59
N ALA A 297 13.84 12.49 4.36
CA ALA A 297 14.73 12.09 5.45
C ALA A 297 14.00 11.75 6.77
N PHE A 298 12.77 12.23 6.96
CA PHE A 298 12.03 12.01 8.22
C PHE A 298 11.69 10.53 8.46
N LEU A 299 11.30 9.79 7.43
CA LEU A 299 10.94 8.38 7.58
C LEU A 299 12.12 7.48 8.00
N PRO A 300 13.31 7.56 7.37
CA PRO A 300 14.51 6.87 7.86
C PRO A 300 14.81 7.15 9.34
N LEU A 301 14.62 8.39 9.80
CA LEU A 301 14.82 8.76 11.20
C LEU A 301 13.83 8.05 12.13
N VAL A 302 12.55 8.00 11.74
CA VAL A 302 11.52 7.24 12.48
C VAL A 302 11.90 5.77 12.59
N PHE A 303 12.44 5.17 11.52
CA PHE A 303 12.93 3.79 11.56
C PHE A 303 14.18 3.62 12.43
N ALA A 304 15.16 4.51 12.37
CA ALA A 304 16.36 4.44 13.20
C ALA A 304 16.01 4.49 14.70
N LEU A 305 15.17 5.46 15.09
CA LEU A 305 14.70 5.59 16.47
C LEU A 305 13.81 4.42 16.89
N GLY A 306 12.89 3.98 16.02
CA GLY A 306 11.99 2.86 16.29
C GLY A 306 12.72 1.53 16.45
N PHE A 307 13.75 1.25 15.65
CA PHE A 307 14.56 0.05 15.83
C PHE A 307 15.47 0.13 17.05
N LEU A 308 15.98 1.31 17.39
CA LEU A 308 16.74 1.51 18.63
C LEU A 308 15.88 1.24 19.86
N THR A 309 14.68 1.82 19.93
CA THR A 309 13.76 1.59 21.06
C THR A 309 13.28 0.14 21.11
N LEU A 310 13.01 -0.48 19.95
CA LEU A 310 12.60 -1.88 19.89
C LEU A 310 13.73 -2.85 20.30
N ALA A 311 14.99 -2.51 20.00
CA ALA A 311 16.16 -3.27 20.47
C ALA A 311 16.32 -3.22 22.00
N LEU A 312 16.03 -2.07 22.60
CA LEU A 312 16.12 -1.86 24.06
C LEU A 312 14.90 -2.41 24.81
N THR A 313 13.71 -2.37 24.19
CA THR A 313 12.45 -2.74 24.82
C THR A 313 11.53 -3.47 23.82
N PRO A 314 11.72 -4.78 23.61
CA PRO A 314 11.01 -5.58 22.62
C PRO A 314 9.58 -5.95 23.06
N VAL A 315 8.73 -4.94 23.29
CA VAL A 315 7.35 -5.13 23.76
C VAL A 315 6.32 -4.68 22.72
N LEU A 316 5.11 -5.23 22.80
CA LEU A 316 4.04 -5.00 21.82
C LEU A 316 3.68 -3.52 21.63
N TRP A 317 3.64 -2.74 22.72
CA TRP A 317 3.33 -1.31 22.65
C TRP A 317 4.38 -0.49 21.89
N VAL A 318 5.66 -0.88 21.95
CA VAL A 318 6.72 -0.25 21.16
C VAL A 318 6.51 -0.54 19.68
N VAL A 319 6.14 -1.78 19.32
CA VAL A 319 5.80 -2.16 17.94
C VAL A 319 4.59 -1.37 17.42
N ILE A 320 3.54 -1.20 18.23
CA ILE A 320 2.35 -0.41 17.86
C ILE A 320 2.72 1.06 17.63
N ALA A 321 3.43 1.68 18.57
CA ALA A 321 3.87 3.08 18.46
C ALA A 321 4.79 3.29 17.26
N PHE A 322 5.74 2.37 17.04
CA PHE A 322 6.65 2.41 15.90
C PHE A 322 5.89 2.30 14.58
N GLN A 323 5.00 1.32 14.43
CA GLN A 323 4.20 1.20 13.21
C GLN A 323 3.29 2.40 12.96
N ALA A 324 2.67 2.94 14.01
CA ALA A 324 1.83 4.13 13.89
C ALA A 324 2.63 5.31 13.35
N MET A 325 3.80 5.59 13.94
CA MET A 325 4.63 6.70 13.47
C MET A 325 5.19 6.45 12.07
N GLN A 326 5.61 5.23 11.78
CA GLN A 326 6.14 4.86 10.47
C GLN A 326 5.08 4.98 9.37
N ARG A 327 3.85 4.50 9.60
CA ARG A 327 2.75 4.63 8.62
C ARG A 327 2.34 6.08 8.41
N ALA A 328 2.23 6.84 9.49
CA ALA A 328 1.91 8.26 9.42
C ALA A 328 2.98 9.04 8.66
N ALA A 329 4.26 8.82 8.97
CA ALA A 329 5.40 9.41 8.28
C ALA A 329 5.41 9.03 6.79
N ASN A 330 5.22 7.75 6.49
CA ASN A 330 5.24 7.25 5.12
C ASN A 330 4.11 7.86 4.29
N PHE A 331 2.89 7.92 4.84
CA PHE A 331 1.74 8.47 4.13
C PHE A 331 1.79 9.99 3.98
N ALA A 332 2.06 10.72 5.08
CA ALA A 332 1.98 12.17 5.10
C ALA A 332 3.16 12.84 4.38
N ILE A 333 4.31 12.18 4.30
CA ILE A 333 5.56 12.82 3.92
C ILE A 333 6.26 12.05 2.81
N SER A 334 6.58 10.78 3.03
CA SER A 334 7.47 10.05 2.12
C SER A 334 6.81 9.68 0.80
N ASN A 335 5.53 9.29 0.79
CA ASN A 335 4.80 9.03 -0.44
C ASN A 335 4.71 10.30 -1.31
N PRO A 336 4.26 11.46 -0.81
CA PRO A 336 4.33 12.72 -1.56
C PRO A 336 5.74 13.09 -2.01
N ALA A 337 6.75 13.01 -1.12
CA ALA A 337 8.13 13.34 -1.46
C ALA A 337 8.67 12.46 -2.59
N ARG A 338 8.36 11.16 -2.56
CA ARG A 338 8.72 10.21 -3.61
C ARG A 338 8.07 10.57 -4.95
N GLU A 339 6.80 10.97 -4.97
CA GLU A 339 6.16 11.43 -6.21
C GLU A 339 6.84 12.67 -6.78
N VAL A 340 7.29 13.58 -5.91
CA VAL A 340 8.04 14.77 -6.34
C VAL A 340 9.40 14.39 -6.95
N LEU A 341 10.11 13.40 -6.42
CA LEU A 341 11.36 12.92 -7.02
C LEU A 341 11.19 12.45 -8.49
N PHE A 342 10.00 11.94 -8.86
CA PHE A 342 9.70 11.53 -10.23
C PHE A 342 9.25 12.66 -11.17
N THR A 343 9.14 13.91 -10.72
CA THR A 343 8.71 15.04 -11.59
C THR A 343 9.82 15.53 -12.52
N VAL A 344 11.08 15.33 -12.15
CA VAL A 344 12.27 15.75 -12.92
C VAL A 344 12.78 14.68 -13.89
N VAL A 345 11.99 13.62 -14.10
CA VAL A 345 12.34 12.46 -14.94
C VAL A 345 11.48 12.48 -16.21
N ALA A 346 12.05 12.08 -17.35
CA ALA A 346 11.35 12.10 -18.64
C ALA A 346 10.08 11.22 -18.61
N ARG A 347 9.04 11.60 -19.37
CA ARG A 347 7.72 10.93 -19.35
C ARG A 347 7.80 9.41 -19.59
N ALA A 348 8.62 8.96 -20.54
CA ALA A 348 8.79 7.53 -20.84
C ALA A 348 9.49 6.76 -19.71
N GLU A 349 10.49 7.38 -19.08
CA GLU A 349 11.21 6.82 -17.93
C GLU A 349 10.30 6.78 -16.68
N LYS A 350 9.47 7.81 -16.49
CA LYS A 350 8.54 7.90 -15.36
C LYS A 350 7.58 6.71 -15.29
N TYR A 351 6.98 6.27 -16.39
CA TYR A 351 6.05 5.14 -16.35
C TYR A 351 6.76 3.78 -16.20
N LYS A 352 7.88 3.57 -16.92
CA LYS A 352 8.59 2.28 -16.93
C LYS A 352 9.41 2.06 -15.67
N ALA A 353 10.19 3.06 -15.24
CA ALA A 353 11.03 2.96 -14.05
C ALA A 353 10.19 2.96 -12.76
N LYS A 354 9.13 3.77 -12.68
CA LYS A 354 8.23 3.77 -11.51
C LYS A 354 7.56 2.43 -11.32
N TYR A 355 7.07 1.79 -12.39
CA TYR A 355 6.53 0.44 -12.32
C TYR A 355 7.53 -0.56 -11.73
N VAL A 356 8.78 -0.55 -12.22
CA VAL A 356 9.83 -1.45 -11.74
C VAL A 356 10.16 -1.16 -10.27
N ILE A 357 10.26 0.11 -9.89
CA ILE A 357 10.57 0.50 -8.51
C ILE A 357 9.42 0.11 -7.55
N ASP A 358 8.17 0.42 -7.90
CA ASP A 358 7.02 0.20 -7.04
C ASP A 358 6.61 -1.27 -6.92
N ASN A 359 6.83 -2.08 -7.97
CA ASN A 359 6.47 -3.50 -7.95
C ASN A 359 7.69 -4.40 -7.76
N VAL A 360 8.69 -4.30 -8.63
CA VAL A 360 9.83 -5.24 -8.62
C VAL A 360 10.77 -4.97 -7.46
N VAL A 361 11.19 -3.71 -7.28
CA VAL A 361 12.14 -3.36 -6.20
C VAL A 361 11.48 -3.43 -4.84
N PHE A 362 10.25 -2.94 -4.69
CA PHE A 362 9.55 -3.00 -3.41
C PHE A 362 9.21 -4.44 -3.00
N ARG A 363 8.51 -5.21 -3.87
CA ARG A 363 8.10 -6.59 -3.51
C ARG A 363 9.26 -7.58 -3.54
N GLY A 364 10.20 -7.41 -4.47
CA GLY A 364 11.44 -8.18 -4.50
C GLY A 364 12.33 -7.85 -3.31
N GLY A 365 12.34 -6.58 -2.89
CA GLY A 365 12.94 -6.13 -1.64
C GLY A 365 12.35 -6.85 -0.43
N ASP A 366 11.02 -7.02 -0.36
CA ASP A 366 10.40 -7.69 0.78
C ASP A 366 10.83 -9.16 0.85
N ALA A 367 10.88 -9.84 -0.31
CA ALA A 367 11.35 -11.22 -0.41
C ALA A 367 12.84 -11.36 -0.04
N ALA A 368 13.71 -10.51 -0.60
CA ALA A 368 15.14 -10.52 -0.30
C ALA A 368 15.41 -10.21 1.18
N SER A 369 14.68 -9.25 1.74
CA SER A 369 14.79 -8.85 3.14
C SER A 369 14.30 -9.94 4.07
N GLY A 370 13.25 -10.67 3.71
CA GLY A 370 12.80 -11.85 4.45
C GLY A 370 13.89 -12.93 4.54
N TRP A 371 14.57 -13.22 3.43
CA TRP A 371 15.70 -14.16 3.41
C TRP A 371 16.91 -13.64 4.18
N LEU A 372 17.22 -12.35 4.07
CA LEU A 372 18.29 -11.72 4.86
C LEU A 372 18.00 -11.85 6.35
N PHE A 373 16.77 -11.53 6.79
CA PHE A 373 16.37 -11.69 8.18
C PHE A 373 16.50 -13.14 8.64
N HIS A 374 16.05 -14.10 7.83
CA HIS A 374 16.18 -15.53 8.13
C HIS A 374 17.64 -15.97 8.21
N ALA A 375 18.51 -15.49 7.34
CA ALA A 375 19.95 -15.77 7.38
C ALA A 375 20.57 -15.23 8.66
N LEU A 376 20.27 -13.98 9.05
CA LEU A 376 20.75 -13.39 10.31
C LEU A 376 20.27 -14.19 11.54
N ARG A 377 19.01 -14.64 11.55
CA ARG A 377 18.50 -15.55 12.59
C ARG A 377 19.20 -16.90 12.59
N GLY A 378 19.53 -17.44 11.40
CA GLY A 378 20.27 -18.68 11.23
C GLY A 378 21.71 -18.61 11.72
N LEU A 379 22.32 -17.42 11.67
CA LEU A 379 23.63 -17.11 12.28
C LEU A 379 23.58 -16.96 13.81
N GLY A 380 22.41 -17.18 14.44
CA GLY A 380 22.23 -17.10 15.88
C GLY A 380 21.95 -15.68 16.40
N MET A 381 21.73 -14.69 15.53
CA MET A 381 21.43 -13.33 15.99
C MET A 381 20.05 -13.27 16.66
N GLU A 382 19.98 -12.69 17.85
CA GLU A 382 18.73 -12.43 18.55
C GLU A 382 17.94 -11.29 17.88
N LEU A 383 16.63 -11.23 18.15
CA LEU A 383 15.75 -10.18 17.60
C LEU A 383 16.27 -8.78 17.94
N ASN A 384 16.80 -8.60 19.16
CA ASN A 384 17.37 -7.34 19.62
C ASN A 384 18.64 -6.96 18.85
N THR A 385 19.53 -7.93 18.58
CA THR A 385 20.74 -7.72 17.79
C THR A 385 20.40 -7.34 16.36
N ILE A 386 19.38 -7.99 15.76
CA ILE A 386 18.90 -7.65 14.42
C ILE A 386 18.32 -6.23 14.40
N ALA A 387 17.49 -5.85 15.39
CA ALA A 387 16.97 -4.49 15.52
C ALA A 387 18.11 -3.47 15.60
N LEU A 388 19.10 -3.70 16.47
CA LEU A 388 20.24 -2.81 16.65
C LEU A 388 21.10 -2.70 15.37
N SER A 389 21.32 -3.81 14.66
CA SER A 389 22.04 -3.83 13.39
C SER A 389 21.32 -3.08 12.26
N THR A 390 20.01 -2.88 12.38
CA THR A 390 19.20 -2.15 11.40
C THR A 390 19.29 -0.63 11.59
N VAL A 391 19.68 -0.16 12.78
CA VAL A 391 19.88 1.27 13.07
C VAL A 391 20.93 1.92 12.14
N PRO A 392 22.17 1.41 11.98
CA PRO A 392 23.12 1.99 11.04
C PRO A 392 22.64 1.92 9.58
N VAL A 393 21.88 0.89 9.21
CA VAL A 393 21.26 0.79 7.88
C VAL A 393 20.24 1.91 7.67
N ALA A 394 19.42 2.21 8.69
CA ALA A 394 18.47 3.33 8.65
C ALA A 394 19.16 4.70 8.61
N LEU A 395 20.32 4.85 9.26
CA LEU A 395 21.15 6.06 9.15
C LEU A 395 21.81 6.19 7.77
N GLY A 396 22.25 5.09 7.17
CA GLY A 396 22.68 5.06 5.76
C GLY A 396 21.55 5.47 4.82
N TRP A 397 20.34 4.96 5.07
CA TRP A 397 19.13 5.33 4.33
C TRP A 397 18.80 6.82 4.46
N LEU A 398 18.98 7.40 5.64
CA LEU A 398 18.87 8.84 5.88
C LEU A 398 19.82 9.64 4.97
N ALA A 399 21.08 9.21 4.87
CA ALA A 399 22.06 9.85 3.99
C ALA A 399 21.65 9.76 2.51
N VAL A 400 21.14 8.62 2.06
CA VAL A 400 20.60 8.44 0.69
C VAL A 400 19.44 9.39 0.44
N ALA A 401 18.51 9.53 1.39
CA ALA A 401 17.37 10.43 1.27
C ALA A 401 17.79 11.90 1.12
N LEU A 402 18.77 12.34 1.90
CA LEU A 402 19.32 13.70 1.82
C LEU A 402 20.08 13.94 0.50
N ALA A 403 20.85 12.95 0.04
CA ALA A 403 21.55 13.02 -1.24
C ALA A 403 20.57 13.13 -2.42
N LEU A 404 19.48 12.36 -2.40
CA LEU A 404 18.40 12.44 -3.41
C LEU A 404 17.70 13.80 -3.40
N GLY A 405 17.43 14.35 -2.21
CA GLY A 405 16.87 15.70 -2.07
C GLY A 405 17.74 16.77 -2.75
N ARG A 406 19.04 16.77 -2.46
CA ARG A 406 20.01 17.69 -3.09
C ARG A 406 20.12 17.47 -4.60
N ALA A 407 20.13 16.22 -5.05
CA ALA A 407 20.19 15.89 -6.47
C ALA A 407 18.93 16.36 -7.23
N HIS A 408 17.76 16.28 -6.59
CA HIS A 408 16.51 16.79 -7.15
C HIS A 408 16.52 18.32 -7.28
N GLU A 409 16.99 19.04 -6.26
CA GLU A 409 17.13 20.50 -6.30
C GLU A 409 18.05 20.96 -7.43
N ARG A 410 19.21 20.29 -7.61
CA ARG A 410 20.14 20.58 -8.71
C ARG A 410 19.49 20.39 -10.09
N ARG A 411 18.80 19.26 -10.32
CA ARG A 411 18.10 18.99 -11.59
C ARG A 411 16.93 19.93 -11.85
N THR A 412 16.31 20.45 -10.79
CA THR A 412 15.23 21.44 -10.92
C THR A 412 15.80 22.80 -11.32
N ALA A 413 16.99 23.16 -10.82
CA ALA A 413 17.70 24.37 -11.22
C ALA A 413 18.17 24.31 -12.68
N ASP A 414 18.71 23.17 -13.13
CA ASP A 414 19.18 22.97 -14.51
C ASP A 414 18.03 22.97 -15.54
N ASN A 415 16.83 22.54 -15.14
CA ASN A 415 15.63 22.52 -16.00
C ASN A 415 14.84 23.85 -16.00
N ARG A 416 15.28 24.89 -15.29
CA ARG A 416 14.68 26.22 -15.45
C ARG A 416 15.07 26.76 -16.83
N PRO A 417 14.10 27.14 -17.69
CA PRO A 417 14.45 27.81 -18.93
C PRO A 417 15.21 29.08 -18.60
N THR A 418 16.42 29.24 -19.17
CA THR A 418 17.14 30.51 -19.22
C THR A 418 16.18 31.54 -19.79
N GLN A 419 15.68 32.45 -18.95
CA GLN A 419 15.01 33.64 -19.45
C GLN A 419 16.03 34.35 -20.34
N PRO A 420 15.68 34.69 -21.60
CA PRO A 420 16.55 35.53 -22.39
C PRO A 420 16.75 36.82 -21.59
N GLU A 421 18.00 37.16 -21.28
CA GLU A 421 18.33 38.50 -20.82
C GLU A 421 17.65 39.47 -21.78
N ALA A 422 16.72 40.28 -21.24
CA ALA A 422 16.16 41.38 -21.98
C ALA A 422 17.33 42.26 -22.38
N LYS A 423 17.75 42.16 -23.65
CA LYS A 423 18.62 43.14 -24.26
C LYS A 423 17.95 44.48 -24.03
N SER A 424 18.53 45.29 -23.14
CA SER A 424 18.27 46.71 -23.07
C SER A 424 18.57 47.27 -24.45
N THR A 425 17.51 47.44 -25.24
CA THR A 425 17.60 48.02 -26.56
C THR A 425 17.11 49.45 -26.41
N ASN A 426 17.94 50.35 -26.94
CA ASN A 426 17.77 51.79 -27.18
C ASN A 426 18.13 52.69 -25.99
N GLU A 427 19.22 53.45 -26.10
CA GLU A 427 19.45 54.61 -27.00
C GLU A 427 18.56 55.80 -26.65
#